data_AF-A0A840DM77-F1
#
_entry.id   AF-A0A840DM77-F1
#
_cell.length_a   1.000
_cell.length_b   1.000
_cell.length_c   1.000
_cell.angle_alpha   90.00
_cell.angle_beta   90.00
_cell.angle_gamma   90.00
#
_symmetry.space_group_name_H-M   'P 1'
#
loop_
_entity.id
_entity.type
_entity.pdbx_description
1 polymer ?
#
loop_
_entity_poly.entity_id
_entity_poly.type
_entity_poly.pdbx_seq_one_letter_code
_entity_poly.pdbx_strand_id
1 'polypeptide(L)'
;MNRKKALLFAFFLIPVPFIFHFYEYGRHMERKEAPFLLIGFLLAILLGGVIAAKINILLVSLLNGINLVFSLLFAAVFIPDDPGWFTVVGRNGAVVFIWVIYFAGQMVIKGVLHVVRK
;
A
#
# COMPACT_ATOMS: atom_id res chain seq x y z
N MET A 1 -5.48 24.86 -2.79
CA MET A 1 -5.84 23.62 -2.06
C MET A 1 -5.60 23.84 -0.56
N ASN A 2 -6.60 23.65 0.30
CA ASN A 2 -6.45 23.84 1.75
C ASN A 2 -5.35 22.90 2.31
N ARG A 3 -4.46 23.36 3.20
CA ARG A 3 -3.28 22.60 3.69
C ARG A 3 -3.64 21.20 4.18
N LYS A 4 -4.82 21.04 4.82
CA LYS A 4 -5.34 19.74 5.28
C LYS A 4 -5.61 18.77 4.14
N LYS A 5 -6.13 19.25 2.99
CA LYS A 5 -6.35 18.41 1.81
C LYS A 5 -5.01 17.97 1.21
N ALA A 6 -4.04 18.88 1.10
CA ALA A 6 -2.70 18.56 0.58
C ALA A 6 -2.02 17.43 1.37
N LEU A 7 -2.11 17.44 2.70
CA LEU A 7 -1.54 16.38 3.56
C LEU A 7 -2.24 15.03 3.36
N LEU A 8 -3.57 15.02 3.16
CA LEU A 8 -4.31 13.80 2.84
C LEU A 8 -3.88 13.22 1.49
N PHE A 9 -3.67 14.08 0.48
CA PHE A 9 -3.15 13.68 -0.82
C PHE A 9 -1.74 13.08 -0.71
N ALA A 10 -0.85 13.74 0.02
CA ALA A 10 0.53 13.27 0.21
C ALA A 10 0.60 11.87 0.81
N PHE A 11 -0.30 11.53 1.74
CA PHE A 11 -0.34 10.19 2.33
C PHE A 11 -0.63 9.09 1.30
N PHE A 12 -1.55 9.32 0.36
CA PHE A 12 -1.86 8.35 -0.68
C PHE A 12 -0.74 8.19 -1.73
N LEU A 13 0.18 9.14 -1.81
CA LEU A 13 1.35 9.03 -2.69
C LEU A 13 2.45 8.16 -2.09
N ILE A 14 2.35 7.76 -0.81
CA ILE A 14 3.29 6.83 -0.18
C ILE A 14 3.09 5.46 -0.81
N PRO A 15 4.07 4.91 -1.55
CA PRO A 15 3.93 3.67 -2.31
C PRO A 15 4.00 2.44 -1.39
N VAL A 16 2.95 2.24 -0.58
CA VAL A 16 2.90 1.22 0.49
C VAL A 16 3.20 -0.19 -0.03
N PRO A 17 2.63 -0.66 -1.16
CA PRO A 17 2.95 -1.98 -1.71
C PRO A 17 4.43 -2.16 -2.06
N PHE A 18 5.08 -1.11 -2.59
CA PHE A 18 6.53 -1.13 -2.79
C PHE A 18 7.28 -1.21 -1.47
N ILE A 19 6.94 -0.35 -0.49
CA ILE A 19 7.62 -0.34 0.81
C ILE A 19 7.51 -1.70 1.51
N PHE A 20 6.35 -2.36 1.39
CA PHE A 20 6.13 -3.71 1.89
C PHE A 20 7.18 -4.68 1.33
N HIS A 21 7.26 -4.82 0.01
CA HIS A 21 8.20 -5.77 -0.60
C HIS A 21 9.65 -5.31 -0.52
N PHE A 22 9.91 -4.00 -0.49
CA PHE A 22 11.27 -3.47 -0.32
C PHE A 22 11.83 -3.85 1.06
N TYR A 23 11.02 -3.70 2.11
CA TYR A 23 11.39 -4.15 3.44
C TYR A 23 11.49 -5.67 3.53
N GLU A 24 10.48 -6.39 3.05
CA GLU A 24 10.46 -7.87 3.04
C GLU A 24 11.70 -8.45 2.33
N TYR A 25 11.95 -7.99 1.11
CA TYR A 25 13.07 -8.47 0.30
C TYR A 25 14.43 -8.06 0.89
N GLY A 26 14.56 -6.84 1.43
CA GLY A 26 15.79 -6.42 2.12
C GLY A 26 16.11 -7.32 3.31
N ARG A 27 15.09 -7.73 4.07
CA ARG A 27 15.25 -8.68 5.18
C ARG A 27 15.57 -10.10 4.70
N HIS A 28 14.95 -10.53 3.61
CA HIS A 28 15.29 -11.78 2.95
C HIS A 28 16.77 -11.83 2.53
N MET A 29 17.30 -10.76 1.94
CA MET A 29 18.71 -10.64 1.55
C MET A 29 19.66 -10.73 2.76
N GLU A 30 19.24 -10.22 3.91
CA GLU A 30 19.95 -10.39 5.18
C GLU A 30 19.76 -11.77 5.83
N ARG A 31 18.97 -12.65 5.22
CA ARG A 31 18.54 -13.95 5.78
C ARG A 31 17.86 -13.82 7.14
N LYS A 32 17.06 -12.77 7.31
CA LYS A 32 16.33 -12.47 8.54
C LYS A 32 14.84 -12.39 8.27
N GLU A 33 14.07 -12.60 9.34
CA GLU A 33 12.64 -12.31 9.31
C GLU A 33 12.36 -10.80 9.23
N ALA A 34 11.14 -10.47 8.78
CA ALA A 34 10.61 -9.13 8.66
C ALA A 34 9.55 -8.87 9.74
N PRO A 35 9.94 -8.72 11.03
CA PRO A 35 9.00 -8.73 12.17
C PRO A 35 7.98 -7.59 12.13
N PHE A 36 8.30 -6.47 11.48
CA PHE A 36 7.42 -5.31 11.40
C PHE A 36 6.54 -5.28 10.14
N LEU A 37 6.66 -6.28 9.25
CA LEU A 37 6.00 -6.28 7.95
C LEU A 37 4.47 -6.26 8.10
N LEU A 38 3.92 -7.22 8.84
CA LEU A 38 2.48 -7.34 9.04
C LEU A 38 1.91 -6.15 9.82
N ILE A 39 2.51 -5.81 10.96
CA ILE A 39 2.00 -4.72 11.81
C ILE A 39 2.10 -3.37 11.09
N GLY A 40 3.20 -3.10 10.38
CA GLY A 40 3.36 -1.89 9.58
C GLY A 40 2.34 -1.81 8.46
N PHE A 41 2.06 -2.93 7.80
CA PHE A 41 1.05 -3.00 6.74
C PHE A 41 -0.37 -2.77 7.25
N LEU A 42 -0.74 -3.39 8.37
CA LEU A 42 -2.04 -3.17 9.03
C LEU A 42 -2.21 -1.71 9.48
N LEU A 43 -1.16 -1.09 10.00
CA LEU A 43 -1.17 0.34 10.35
C LEU A 43 -1.35 1.21 9.11
N ALA A 44 -0.67 0.90 8.01
CA ALA A 44 -0.85 1.63 6.76
C ALA A 44 -2.29 1.50 6.22
N ILE A 45 -2.88 0.30 6.27
CA ILE A 45 -4.28 0.04 5.92
C ILE A 45 -5.21 0.89 6.79
N LEU A 46 -5.02 0.86 8.12
CA LEU A 46 -5.85 1.59 9.06
C LEU A 46 -5.80 3.10 8.80
N LEU A 47 -4.60 3.67 8.70
CA LEU A 47 -4.41 5.09 8.45
C LEU A 47 -4.98 5.49 7.09
N GLY A 48 -4.67 4.72 6.04
CA GLY A 48 -5.20 4.93 4.69
C GLY A 48 -6.72 4.85 4.66
N GLY A 49 -7.33 3.90 5.36
CA GLY A 49 -8.78 3.74 5.47
C GLY A 49 -9.47 4.88 6.22
N VAL A 50 -8.90 5.35 7.33
CA VAL A 50 -9.39 6.51 8.08
C VAL A 50 -9.35 7.79 7.22
N ILE A 51 -8.31 7.95 6.41
CA ILE A 51 -8.17 9.05 5.46
C ILE A 51 -9.18 8.88 4.31
N ALA A 52 -9.30 7.68 3.76
CA ALA A 52 -10.26 7.34 2.71
C ALA A 52 -11.71 7.63 3.13
N ALA A 53 -12.05 7.47 4.42
CA ALA A 53 -13.36 7.83 4.97
C ALA A 53 -13.72 9.32 4.84
N LYS A 54 -12.74 10.21 4.63
CA LYS A 54 -12.94 11.67 4.52
C LYS A 54 -13.12 12.17 3.08
N ILE A 55 -12.96 11.31 2.09
CA ILE A 55 -13.03 11.66 0.67
C ILE A 55 -13.99 10.72 -0.09
N ASN A 56 -14.39 11.11 -1.31
CA ASN A 56 -15.28 10.29 -2.13
C ASN A 56 -14.54 9.06 -2.70
N ILE A 57 -15.31 8.02 -3.04
CA ILE A 57 -14.78 6.72 -3.48
C ILE A 57 -13.97 6.81 -4.78
N LEU A 58 -14.39 7.68 -5.71
CA LEU A 58 -13.71 7.89 -6.99
C LEU A 58 -12.29 8.42 -6.76
N LEU A 59 -12.14 9.40 -5.87
CA LEU A 59 -10.84 9.97 -5.52
C LEU A 59 -9.95 8.95 -4.82
N VAL A 60 -10.50 8.11 -3.92
CA VAL A 60 -9.69 7.05 -3.28
C VAL A 60 -9.18 6.05 -4.32
N SER A 61 -10.02 5.69 -5.28
CA SER A 61 -9.67 4.75 -6.35
C SER A 61 -8.58 5.33 -7.26
N LEU A 62 -8.72 6.60 -7.66
CA LEU A 62 -7.70 7.30 -8.46
C LEU A 62 -6.35 7.37 -7.74
N LEU A 63 -6.38 7.74 -6.46
CA LEU A 63 -5.17 7.86 -5.65
C LEU A 63 -4.48 6.52 -5.42
N ASN A 64 -5.25 5.44 -5.22
CA ASN A 64 -4.68 4.10 -5.17
C ASN A 64 -4.15 3.63 -6.54
N GLY A 65 -4.75 4.05 -7.65
CA GLY A 65 -4.19 3.81 -8.98
C GLY A 65 -2.81 4.46 -9.15
N ILE A 66 -2.66 5.72 -8.75
CA ILE A 66 -1.36 6.42 -8.73
C ILE A 66 -0.38 5.71 -7.79
N ASN A 67 -0.84 5.27 -6.62
CA ASN A 67 -0.05 4.51 -5.65
C ASN A 67 0.53 3.21 -6.27
N LEU A 68 -0.29 2.46 -7.01
CA LEU A 68 0.13 1.24 -7.70
C LEU A 68 1.19 1.54 -8.74
N VAL A 69 0.99 2.57 -9.57
CA VAL A 69 1.96 2.97 -10.60
C VAL A 69 3.31 3.30 -9.96
N PHE A 70 3.34 4.14 -8.92
CA PHE A 70 4.59 4.43 -8.23
C PHE A 70 5.20 3.22 -7.55
N SER A 71 4.38 2.34 -6.99
CA SER A 71 4.87 1.11 -6.36
C SER A 71 5.55 0.18 -7.38
N LEU A 72 4.97 0.02 -8.57
CA LEU A 72 5.55 -0.78 -9.64
C LEU A 72 6.83 -0.15 -10.19
N LEU A 73 6.84 1.17 -10.39
CA LEU A 73 8.04 1.88 -10.84
C LEU A 73 9.19 1.75 -9.84
N PHE A 74 8.92 1.95 -8.54
CA PHE A 74 9.96 1.79 -7.53
C PHE A 74 10.38 0.34 -7.34
N ALA A 75 9.47 -0.62 -7.39
CA ALA A 75 9.83 -2.03 -7.37
C ALA A 75 10.74 -2.39 -8.56
N ALA A 76 10.45 -1.87 -9.75
CA ALA A 76 11.26 -2.06 -10.95
C ALA A 76 12.70 -1.53 -10.80
N VAL A 77 12.87 -0.42 -10.10
CA VAL A 77 14.17 0.24 -9.91
C VAL A 77 14.96 -0.36 -8.76
N PHE A 78 14.32 -0.69 -7.64
CA PHE A 78 15.01 -0.97 -6.37
C PHE A 78 14.99 -2.44 -5.93
N ILE A 79 14.11 -3.27 -6.49
CA ILE A 79 13.97 -4.67 -6.08
C ILE A 79 14.29 -5.55 -7.30
N PRO A 80 15.32 -6.41 -7.24
CA PRO A 80 15.57 -7.42 -8.27
C PRO A 80 14.34 -8.31 -8.47
N ASP A 81 14.07 -8.71 -9.71
CA ASP A 81 13.05 -9.71 -10.00
C ASP A 81 13.62 -11.11 -9.75
N ASP A 82 13.86 -11.43 -8.47
CA ASP A 82 14.45 -12.69 -8.02
C ASP A 82 13.43 -13.84 -8.17
N PRO A 83 13.63 -14.79 -9.09
CA PRO A 83 12.70 -15.89 -9.32
C PRO A 83 12.64 -16.89 -8.16
N GLY A 84 13.68 -16.94 -7.31
CA GLY A 84 13.73 -17.79 -6.13
C GLY A 84 12.87 -17.27 -4.99
N TRP A 85 12.67 -15.95 -4.92
CA TRP A 85 11.78 -15.32 -3.93
C TRP A 85 10.38 -15.06 -4.49
N PHE A 86 10.26 -14.49 -5.68
CA PHE A 86 9.00 -14.12 -6.31
C PHE A 86 8.50 -15.18 -7.30
N THR A 87 8.26 -16.41 -6.82
CA THR A 87 8.10 -17.61 -7.66
C THR A 87 6.81 -17.69 -8.48
N VAL A 88 5.67 -17.21 -7.95
CA VAL A 88 4.33 -17.46 -8.57
C VAL A 88 3.96 -16.43 -9.64
N VAL A 89 4.18 -15.15 -9.33
CA VAL A 89 3.67 -14.03 -10.14
C VAL A 89 4.76 -12.99 -10.46
N GLY A 90 6.01 -13.29 -10.12
CA GLY A 90 7.13 -12.34 -10.19
C GLY A 90 6.97 -11.17 -9.21
N ARG A 91 7.99 -10.31 -9.15
CA ARG A 91 8.00 -9.13 -8.28
C ARG A 91 6.80 -8.21 -8.53
N ASN A 92 6.51 -7.95 -9.80
CA ASN A 92 5.43 -7.03 -10.18
C ASN A 92 4.06 -7.59 -9.77
N GLY A 93 3.82 -8.89 -9.97
CA GLY A 93 2.57 -9.52 -9.54
C GLY A 93 2.42 -9.53 -8.02
N ALA A 94 3.51 -9.71 -7.28
CA ALA A 94 3.49 -9.62 -5.81
C ALA A 94 3.09 -8.22 -5.34
N VAL A 95 3.67 -7.17 -5.94
CA VAL A 95 3.33 -5.77 -5.67
C VAL A 95 1.85 -5.49 -5.96
N VAL A 96 1.32 -5.99 -7.09
CA VAL A 96 -0.12 -5.88 -7.41
C VAL A 96 -0.97 -6.59 -6.36
N PHE A 97 -0.59 -7.79 -5.94
CA PHE A 97 -1.32 -8.56 -4.94
C PHE A 97 -1.40 -7.82 -3.60
N ILE A 98 -0.28 -7.31 -3.09
CA ILE A 98 -0.27 -6.51 -1.86
C ILE A 98 -1.06 -5.21 -2.03
N TRP A 99 -1.01 -4.57 -3.20
CA TRP A 99 -1.85 -3.41 -3.47
C TRP A 99 -3.35 -3.73 -3.41
N VAL A 100 -3.78 -4.88 -3.94
CA VAL A 100 -5.19 -5.31 -3.85
C VAL A 100 -5.62 -5.46 -2.39
N ILE A 101 -4.81 -6.12 -1.56
CA ILE A 101 -5.10 -6.27 -0.12
C ILE A 101 -5.13 -4.91 0.57
N TYR A 102 -4.16 -4.04 0.26
CA TYR A 102 -4.08 -2.70 0.83
C TYR A 102 -5.33 -1.88 0.52
N PHE A 103 -5.72 -1.84 -0.76
CA PHE A 103 -6.89 -1.10 -1.22
C PHE A 103 -8.18 -1.68 -0.63
N ALA A 104 -8.35 -3.01 -0.65
CA ALA A 104 -9.51 -3.67 -0.06
C ALA A 104 -9.63 -3.37 1.45
N GLY A 105 -8.52 -3.45 2.19
CA GLY A 105 -8.48 -3.12 3.61
C GLY A 105 -8.90 -1.67 3.88
N GLN A 106 -8.42 -0.71 3.08
CA GLN A 106 -8.86 0.68 3.20
C GLN A 106 -10.38 0.83 2.96
N MET A 107 -10.94 0.08 2.01
CA MET A 107 -12.37 0.11 1.70
C MET A 107 -13.22 -0.46 2.83
N VAL A 108 -12.77 -1.53 3.47
CA VAL A 108 -13.41 -2.09 4.67
C VAL A 108 -13.46 -1.05 5.79
N ILE A 109 -12.32 -0.44 6.13
CA ILE A 109 -12.25 0.59 7.17
C ILE A 109 -13.13 1.80 6.84
N LYS A 110 -13.10 2.27 5.58
CA LYS A 110 -13.98 3.34 5.10
C LYS A 110 -15.46 2.98 5.26
N GLY A 111 -15.85 1.76 4.91
CA GLY A 111 -17.22 1.26 5.04
C GLY A 111 -17.68 1.22 6.49
N VAL A 112 -16.86 0.66 7.38
CA VAL A 112 -17.14 0.62 8.83
C VAL A 112 -17.32 2.03 9.38
N LEU A 113 -16.41 2.96 9.08
CA LEU A 113 -16.50 4.35 9.56
C LEU A 113 -17.70 5.10 8.97
N HIS A 114 -18.15 4.74 7.77
CA HIS A 114 -19.35 5.32 7.19
C HIS A 114 -20.62 4.86 7.91
N VAL A 115 -20.67 3.58 8.33
CA VAL A 115 -21.78 3.02 9.11
C VAL A 115 -21.81 3.57 10.53
N VAL A 116 -20.67 3.64 11.22
CA VAL A 116 -20.57 4.09 12.62
C VAL A 116 -20.87 5.59 12.79
N ARG A 117 -20.65 6.40 11.76
CA ARG A 117 -20.90 7.86 11.79
C ARG A 117 -22.32 8.25 11.36
N LYS A 118 -23.11 7.29 10.85
CA LYS A 118 -24.54 7.47 10.61
C LYS A 118 -25.31 7.23 11.90
#